data_AF-A0A7D7VJH4-F1
#
_entry.id   AF-A0A7D7VJH4-F1
#
_cell.length_a   1.000
_cell.length_b   1.000
_cell.length_c   1.000
_cell.angle_alpha   90.00
_cell.angle_beta   90.00
_cell.angle_gamma   90.00
#
_symmetry.space_group_name_H-M   'P 1'
#
loop_
_entity.id
_entity.type
_entity.pdbx_description
1 polymer ?
#
loop_
_entity_poly.entity_id
_entity_poly.type
_entity_poly.pdbx_seq_one_letter_code
_entity_poly.pdbx_strand_id
1 'polypeptide(L)'
;MNNSNEPPPVIHSARMLSYAVNDDSVNYTDRIELHVGVDSKFKRVEEVPLLAICRNYVKPQDILLFFCNSEWEPQGTIAFDSVDEAKQKAERGYEGISHNWIDSPHSDNQVNDFLREEYEVDPNTEWWKTECFFCGIDNDSETGTVMLLGKNGYLCGDCVKSCYEVVSEIESS
;
A
#
# COMPACT_ATOMS: atom_id res chain seq x y z
N MET A 1 -22.16 -11.80 -15.81
CA MET A 1 -20.92 -12.28 -15.16
C MET A 1 -19.86 -11.27 -15.54
N ASN A 2 -19.49 -10.39 -14.60
CA ASN A 2 -18.64 -9.23 -14.86
C ASN A 2 -17.22 -9.69 -15.25
N ASN A 3 -16.65 -9.08 -16.29
CA ASN A 3 -15.27 -9.32 -16.74
C ASN A 3 -14.28 -8.91 -15.63
N SER A 4 -13.82 -9.86 -14.80
CA SER A 4 -12.94 -9.58 -13.66
C SER A 4 -11.44 -9.54 -14.04
N ASN A 5 -11.06 -8.70 -15.00
CA ASN A 5 -9.64 -8.48 -15.36
C ASN A 5 -9.17 -7.02 -15.19
N GLU A 6 -10.06 -6.10 -14.80
CA GLU A 6 -9.67 -4.71 -14.57
C GLU A 6 -9.05 -4.55 -13.17
N PRO A 7 -7.95 -3.79 -13.03
CA PRO A 7 -7.36 -3.52 -11.72
C PRO A 7 -8.30 -2.72 -10.83
N PRO A 8 -8.26 -2.87 -9.50
CA PRO A 8 -8.97 -1.97 -8.60
C PRO A 8 -8.36 -0.55 -8.66
N PRO A 9 -9.15 0.50 -8.39
CA PRO A 9 -8.65 1.88 -8.37
C PRO A 9 -7.57 2.14 -7.30
N VAL A 10 -7.61 1.38 -6.20
CA VAL A 10 -6.69 1.49 -5.06
C VAL A 10 -6.21 0.09 -4.67
N ILE A 11 -4.89 -0.07 -4.50
CA ILE A 11 -4.24 -1.29 -4.00
C ILE A 11 -3.46 -0.94 -2.75
N HIS A 12 -3.73 -1.63 -1.63
CA HIS A 12 -3.02 -1.45 -0.35
C HIS A 12 -2.85 0.03 0.05
N SER A 13 -3.96 0.79 0.06
CA SER A 13 -3.95 2.22 0.38
C SER A 13 -3.04 3.06 -0.54
N ALA A 14 -2.91 2.68 -1.81
CA ALA A 14 -2.21 3.43 -2.84
C ALA A 14 -3.04 3.50 -4.14
N ARG A 15 -3.13 4.69 -4.73
CA ARG A 15 -3.92 4.96 -5.94
C ARG A 15 -3.23 4.40 -7.18
N MET A 16 -3.94 3.60 -7.98
CA MET A 16 -3.45 3.07 -9.25
C MET A 16 -3.13 4.20 -10.25
N LEU A 17 -1.91 4.21 -10.79
CA LEU A 17 -1.48 5.13 -11.86
C LEU A 17 -1.35 4.40 -13.20
N SER A 18 -0.74 3.22 -13.21
CA SER A 18 -0.61 2.37 -14.40
C SER A 18 -0.42 0.91 -14.00
N TYR A 19 -0.74 0.00 -14.90
CA TYR A 19 -0.56 -1.44 -14.68
C TYR A 19 -0.02 -2.12 -15.94
N ALA A 20 0.52 -3.34 -15.78
CA ALA A 20 0.94 -4.18 -16.89
C ALA A 20 0.60 -5.64 -16.62
N VAL A 21 0.26 -6.35 -17.70
CA VAL A 21 0.07 -7.81 -17.69
C VAL A 21 1.37 -8.46 -18.17
N ASN A 22 1.90 -9.37 -17.37
CA ASN A 22 2.99 -10.26 -17.74
C ASN A 22 2.40 -11.42 -18.57
N ASP A 23 2.37 -11.23 -19.89
CA ASP A 23 1.90 -12.22 -20.85
C ASP A 23 3.06 -12.93 -21.56
N ASP A 24 2.75 -13.79 -22.52
CA ASP A 24 3.75 -14.59 -23.24
C ASP A 24 4.78 -13.75 -24.05
N SER A 25 4.56 -12.43 -24.20
CA SER A 25 5.52 -11.53 -24.86
C SER A 25 6.64 -11.05 -23.95
N VAL A 26 6.51 -11.28 -22.64
CA VAL A 26 7.42 -10.80 -21.60
C VAL A 26 8.29 -11.95 -21.10
N ASN A 27 9.58 -11.68 -20.91
CA ASN A 27 10.54 -12.66 -20.40
C ASN A 27 10.93 -12.32 -18.96
N TYR A 28 10.54 -13.15 -18.00
CA TYR A 28 10.99 -13.01 -16.62
C TYR A 28 12.47 -13.36 -16.49
N THR A 29 13.29 -12.38 -16.10
CA THR A 29 14.76 -12.49 -16.11
C THR A 29 15.35 -12.83 -14.74
N ASP A 30 14.53 -12.88 -13.69
CA ASP A 30 14.94 -13.10 -12.31
C ASP A 30 15.92 -12.03 -11.74
N ARG A 31 16.08 -10.88 -12.43
CA ARG A 31 17.03 -9.81 -12.06
C ARG A 31 16.53 -8.85 -10.97
N ILE A 32 15.34 -9.07 -10.44
CA ILE A 32 14.80 -8.35 -9.28
C ILE A 32 14.84 -9.28 -8.08
N GLU A 33 15.67 -8.95 -7.11
CA GLU A 33 15.71 -9.65 -5.82
C GLU A 33 14.80 -8.94 -4.83
N LEU A 34 13.55 -9.41 -4.72
CA LEU A 34 12.58 -8.93 -3.76
C LEU A 34 12.29 -10.04 -2.75
N HIS A 35 12.43 -9.73 -1.46
CA HIS A 35 12.13 -10.66 -0.37
C HIS A 35 11.07 -10.05 0.54
N VAL A 36 10.05 -10.84 0.89
CA VAL A 36 8.97 -10.45 1.77
C VAL A 36 8.96 -11.29 3.03
N GLY A 37 8.65 -10.66 4.17
CA GLY A 37 8.54 -11.32 5.46
C GLY A 37 7.20 -12.06 5.58
N VAL A 38 7.23 -13.38 5.79
CA VAL A 38 6.07 -14.23 6.04
C VAL A 38 6.42 -15.16 7.20
N ASP A 39 5.61 -15.16 8.27
CA ASP A 39 5.79 -16.02 9.45
C ASP A 39 7.22 -16.02 10.03
N SER A 40 7.79 -14.83 10.22
CA SER A 40 9.16 -14.61 10.71
C SER A 40 10.27 -15.17 9.80
N LYS A 41 9.96 -15.48 8.54
CA LYS A 41 10.93 -15.90 7.51
C LYS A 41 10.87 -14.95 6.30
N PHE A 42 11.94 -14.90 5.54
CA PHE A 42 11.97 -14.19 4.27
C PHE A 42 11.73 -15.16 3.12
N LYS A 43 10.74 -14.86 2.28
CA LYS A 43 10.48 -15.58 1.03
C LYS A 43 10.79 -14.65 -0.13
N ARG A 44 11.50 -15.14 -1.14
CA ARG A 44 11.70 -14.42 -2.40
C ARG A 44 10.38 -14.34 -3.17
N VAL A 45 10.06 -13.17 -3.70
CA VAL A 45 8.96 -13.00 -4.66
C VAL A 45 9.42 -13.52 -6.01
N GLU A 46 8.72 -14.53 -6.51
CA GLU A 46 8.97 -15.14 -7.82
C GLU A 46 8.27 -14.32 -8.92
N GLU A 47 8.23 -14.86 -10.14
CA GLU A 47 7.46 -14.28 -11.24
C GLU A 47 5.98 -14.09 -10.85
N VAL A 48 5.42 -12.94 -11.22
CA VAL A 48 4.01 -12.63 -11.00
C VAL A 48 3.30 -12.28 -12.31
N PRO A 49 1.98 -12.53 -12.43
CA PRO A 49 1.24 -12.25 -13.65
C PRO A 49 0.94 -10.76 -13.85
N LEU A 50 0.91 -9.96 -12.77
CA LEU A 50 0.45 -8.57 -12.83
C LEU A 50 1.43 -7.64 -12.12
N LEU A 51 1.66 -6.46 -12.70
CA LEU A 51 2.41 -5.37 -12.07
C LEU A 51 1.52 -4.13 -11.99
N ALA A 52 1.60 -3.42 -10.87
CA ALA A 52 0.88 -2.17 -10.66
C ALA A 52 1.84 -1.08 -10.17
N ILE A 53 1.73 0.10 -10.75
CA ILE A 53 2.41 1.31 -10.28
C ILE A 53 1.34 2.20 -9.64
N CYS A 54 1.53 2.51 -8.37
CA CYS A 54 0.59 3.26 -7.57
C CYS A 54 1.24 4.47 -6.90
N ARG A 55 0.45 5.50 -6.59
CA ARG A 55 0.85 6.60 -5.71
C ARG A 55 0.41 6.30 -4.29
N ASN A 56 1.36 6.33 -3.35
CA ASN A 56 1.08 6.12 -1.93
C ASN A 56 0.22 7.28 -1.38
N TYR A 57 -0.85 7.00 -0.63
CA TYR A 57 -1.63 8.06 0.03
C TYR A 57 -0.90 8.65 1.24
N VAL A 58 -0.15 7.83 1.99
CA VAL A 58 0.55 8.24 3.22
C VAL A 58 1.74 9.14 2.89
N LYS A 59 2.49 8.81 1.84
CA LYS A 59 3.65 9.56 1.35
C LYS A 59 3.49 9.83 -0.15
N PRO A 60 2.74 10.87 -0.56
CA PRO A 60 2.35 11.11 -1.95
C PRO A 60 3.49 11.25 -2.96
N GLN A 61 4.70 11.53 -2.49
CA GLN A 61 5.91 11.54 -3.29
C GLN A 61 6.41 10.12 -3.65
N ASP A 62 6.02 9.10 -2.88
CA ASP A 62 6.43 7.71 -3.10
C ASP A 62 5.57 7.08 -4.20
N ILE A 63 6.25 6.54 -5.20
CA ILE A 63 5.68 5.69 -6.24
C ILE A 63 5.96 4.24 -5.89
N LEU A 64 4.92 3.44 -5.76
CA LEU A 64 5.02 2.03 -5.38
C LEU A 64 4.86 1.15 -6.62
N LEU A 65 5.83 0.25 -6.85
CA LEU A 65 5.70 -0.86 -7.77
C LEU A 65 5.27 -2.10 -6.99
N PHE A 66 4.04 -2.55 -7.21
CA PHE A 66 3.50 -3.78 -6.66
C PHE A 66 3.65 -4.94 -7.64
N PHE A 67 4.03 -6.09 -7.09
CA PHE A 67 4.10 -7.37 -7.78
C PHE A 67 2.88 -8.18 -7.37
N CYS A 68 1.87 -8.30 -8.24
CA CYS A 68 0.54 -8.79 -7.87
C CYS A 68 0.24 -10.18 -8.46
N ASN A 69 -0.50 -11.00 -7.70
CA ASN A 69 -1.09 -12.22 -8.24
C ASN A 69 -2.22 -11.89 -9.25
N SER A 70 -2.89 -12.89 -9.81
CA SER A 70 -3.96 -12.72 -10.80
C SER A 70 -5.20 -11.99 -10.29
N GLU A 71 -5.32 -11.78 -8.98
CA GLU A 71 -6.45 -11.10 -8.32
C GLU A 71 -6.07 -9.69 -7.85
N TRP A 72 -4.95 -9.15 -8.35
CA TRP A 72 -4.40 -7.85 -7.96
C TRP A 72 -3.90 -7.76 -6.51
N GLU A 73 -3.76 -8.88 -5.81
CA GLU A 73 -3.19 -8.90 -4.45
C GLU A 73 -1.65 -8.83 -4.48
N PRO A 74 -1.04 -7.80 -3.88
CA PRO A 74 0.41 -7.67 -3.81
C PRO A 74 1.09 -8.81 -3.08
N GLN A 75 2.05 -9.42 -3.76
CA GLN A 75 3.02 -10.39 -3.25
C GLN A 75 4.32 -9.71 -2.81
N GLY A 76 4.52 -8.45 -3.18
CA GLY A 76 5.65 -7.62 -2.76
C GLY A 76 5.54 -6.20 -3.30
N THR A 77 6.37 -5.29 -2.75
CA THR A 77 6.38 -3.87 -3.12
C THR A 77 7.80 -3.31 -3.10
N ILE A 78 8.07 -2.36 -4.00
CA ILE A 78 9.28 -1.55 -4.02
C ILE A 78 8.88 -0.08 -4.22
N ALA A 79 9.47 0.83 -3.43
CA ALA A 79 9.23 2.27 -3.56
C ALA A 79 10.27 2.93 -4.49
N PHE A 80 9.83 3.95 -5.22
CA PHE A 80 10.59 4.77 -6.16
C PHE A 80 10.19 6.24 -6.04
N ASP A 81 11.02 7.13 -6.58
CA ASP A 81 10.73 8.56 -6.61
C ASP A 81 9.87 8.95 -7.84
N SER A 82 9.78 8.06 -8.84
CA SER A 82 9.02 8.33 -10.07
C SER A 82 8.46 7.08 -10.74
N VAL A 83 7.44 7.29 -11.59
CA VAL A 83 6.85 6.23 -12.43
C VAL A 83 7.87 5.68 -13.43
N ASP A 84 8.73 6.52 -13.99
CA ASP A 84 9.73 6.09 -14.97
C ASP A 84 10.78 5.17 -14.35
N GLU A 85 11.24 5.46 -13.12
CA GLU A 85 12.14 4.57 -12.38
C GLU A 85 11.48 3.22 -12.08
N ALA A 86 10.21 3.23 -11.66
CA ALA A 86 9.45 2.01 -11.43
C ALA A 86 9.33 1.16 -12.71
N LYS A 87 9.03 1.79 -13.86
CA LYS A 87 8.98 1.11 -15.17
C LYS A 87 10.34 0.56 -15.60
N GLN A 88 11.42 1.32 -15.40
CA GLN A 88 12.78 0.86 -15.69
C GLN A 88 13.18 -0.32 -14.79
N LYS A 89 12.79 -0.30 -13.51
CA LYS A 89 13.03 -1.44 -12.63
C LYS A 89 12.25 -2.66 -13.11
N ALA A 90 10.97 -2.51 -13.45
CA ALA A 90 10.14 -3.59 -13.94
C ALA A 90 10.74 -4.23 -15.20
N GLU A 91 11.15 -3.43 -16.19
CA GLU A 91 11.80 -3.89 -17.43
C GLU A 91 13.06 -4.73 -17.15
N ARG A 92 13.81 -4.42 -16.08
CA ARG A 92 14.98 -5.24 -15.72
C ARG A 92 14.59 -6.65 -15.32
N GLY A 93 13.48 -6.83 -14.60
CA GLY A 93 13.00 -8.14 -14.13
C GLY A 93 12.05 -8.85 -15.08
N TYR A 94 11.38 -8.08 -15.94
CA TYR A 94 10.35 -8.50 -16.88
C TYR A 94 10.69 -7.85 -18.23
N GLU A 95 11.62 -8.46 -18.96
CA GLU A 95 12.11 -7.92 -20.23
C GLU A 95 10.98 -7.92 -21.26
N GLY A 96 10.72 -6.76 -21.87
CA GLY A 96 9.60 -6.51 -22.78
C GLY A 96 8.36 -5.89 -22.14
N ILE A 97 8.25 -5.86 -20.80
CA ILE A 97 7.06 -5.34 -20.10
C ILE A 97 6.78 -3.86 -20.39
N SER A 98 7.79 -3.10 -20.81
CA SER A 98 7.66 -1.70 -21.21
C SER A 98 6.59 -1.46 -22.29
N HIS A 99 6.31 -2.46 -23.13
CA HIS A 99 5.27 -2.40 -24.16
C HIS A 99 3.85 -2.68 -23.64
N ASN A 100 3.72 -3.21 -22.42
CA ASN A 100 2.46 -3.68 -21.85
C ASN A 100 1.88 -2.72 -20.80
N TRP A 101 2.51 -1.57 -20.54
CA TRP A 101 1.99 -0.58 -19.61
C TRP A 101 0.72 0.09 -20.14
N ILE A 102 -0.32 0.06 -19.32
CA ILE A 102 -1.60 0.71 -19.56
C ILE A 102 -1.83 1.73 -18.42
N ASP A 103 -2.17 2.96 -18.80
CA ASP A 103 -2.55 3.98 -17.82
C ASP A 103 -3.84 3.59 -17.09
N SER A 104 -3.96 3.99 -15.83
CA SER A 104 -5.12 3.68 -15.01
C SER A 104 -6.41 4.15 -15.69
N PRO A 105 -7.41 3.26 -15.89
CA PRO A 105 -8.67 3.63 -16.51
C PRO A 105 -9.59 4.39 -15.54
N HIS A 106 -9.20 4.51 -14.27
CA HIS A 106 -10.04 4.99 -13.20
C HIS A 106 -10.02 6.51 -13.09
N SER A 107 -11.20 7.12 -13.23
CA SER A 107 -11.41 8.53 -12.93
C SER A 107 -11.32 8.82 -11.43
N ASP A 108 -11.10 10.09 -11.07
CA ASP A 108 -11.10 10.53 -9.67
C ASP A 108 -12.40 10.15 -8.93
N ASN A 109 -13.54 10.21 -9.62
CA ASN A 109 -14.83 9.81 -9.03
C ASN A 109 -14.87 8.32 -8.70
N GLN A 110 -14.41 7.45 -9.62
CA GLN A 110 -14.36 6.01 -9.37
C GLN A 110 -13.42 5.66 -8.22
N VAL A 111 -12.26 6.34 -8.12
CA VAL A 111 -11.35 6.19 -6.98
C VAL A 111 -12.04 6.60 -5.68
N ASN A 112 -12.73 7.75 -5.68
CA ASN A 112 -13.42 8.26 -4.50
C ASN A 112 -14.58 7.37 -4.06
N ASP A 113 -15.37 6.84 -5.00
CA ASP A 113 -16.47 5.93 -4.71
C ASP A 113 -15.94 4.63 -4.12
N PHE A 114 -14.87 4.07 -4.70
CA PHE A 114 -14.18 2.90 -4.16
C PHE A 114 -13.67 3.11 -2.74
N LEU A 115 -13.08 4.27 -2.43
CA LEU A 115 -12.64 4.60 -1.07
C LEU A 115 -13.80 4.65 -0.06
N ARG A 116 -14.97 5.16 -0.46
CA ARG A 116 -16.15 5.20 0.41
C ARG A 116 -16.75 3.81 0.63
N GLU A 117 -16.76 2.98 -0.39
CA GLU A 117 -17.43 1.68 -0.36
C GLU A 117 -16.56 0.59 0.28
N GLU A 118 -15.29 0.49 -0.13
CA GLU A 118 -14.41 -0.60 0.29
C GLU A 118 -13.57 -0.25 1.53
N TYR A 119 -13.22 1.04 1.70
CA TYR A 119 -12.43 1.51 2.83
C TYR A 119 -13.27 2.23 3.89
N GLU A 120 -14.56 2.48 3.62
CA GLU A 120 -15.49 3.19 4.53
C GLU A 120 -14.97 4.57 4.99
N VAL A 121 -14.22 5.28 4.14
CA VAL A 121 -13.58 6.57 4.46
C VAL A 121 -14.14 7.73 3.62
N ASP A 122 -14.04 8.96 4.11
CA ASP A 122 -14.26 10.16 3.27
C ASP A 122 -12.96 10.51 2.53
N PRO A 123 -12.91 10.40 1.18
CA PRO A 123 -11.71 10.67 0.40
C PRO A 123 -11.25 12.13 0.43
N ASN A 124 -12.10 13.05 0.91
CA ASN A 124 -11.72 14.46 1.09
C ASN A 124 -11.05 14.74 2.45
N THR A 125 -10.87 13.72 3.28
CA THR A 125 -10.18 13.80 4.56
C THR A 125 -8.81 13.14 4.47
N GLU A 126 -7.97 13.34 5.49
CA GLU A 126 -6.67 12.69 5.59
C GLU A 126 -6.80 11.28 6.19
N TRP A 127 -7.70 10.46 5.63
CA TRP A 127 -8.04 9.12 6.14
C TRP A 127 -6.86 8.16 6.21
N TRP A 128 -5.79 8.43 5.45
CA TRP A 128 -4.54 7.68 5.44
C TRP A 128 -3.62 8.03 6.61
N LYS A 129 -3.90 9.09 7.36
CA LYS A 129 -3.07 9.49 8.50
C LYS A 129 -3.20 8.52 9.64
N THR A 130 -2.05 8.10 10.16
CA THR A 130 -1.95 7.25 11.35
C THR A 130 -1.60 8.13 12.54
N GLU A 131 -2.60 8.80 13.11
CA GLU A 131 -2.46 9.67 14.27
C GLU A 131 -3.08 9.03 15.52
N CYS A 132 -2.48 9.32 16.69
CA CYS A 132 -3.04 8.90 17.96
C CYS A 132 -4.36 9.60 18.24
N PHE A 133 -5.40 8.84 18.57
CA PHE A 133 -6.73 9.38 18.82
C PHE A 133 -6.79 10.35 20.02
N PHE A 134 -5.85 10.25 20.96
CA PHE A 134 -5.83 11.11 22.15
C PHE A 134 -4.97 12.35 21.99
N CYS A 135 -3.75 12.22 21.45
CA CYS A 135 -2.80 13.32 21.38
C CYS A 135 -2.58 13.88 19.97
N GLY A 136 -3.11 13.23 18.93
CA GLY A 136 -2.95 13.64 17.52
C GLY A 136 -1.53 13.46 16.97
N ILE A 137 -0.60 12.87 17.74
CA ILE A 137 0.76 12.63 17.28
C ILE A 137 0.76 11.47 16.29
N ASP A 138 1.41 11.67 15.14
CA ASP A 138 1.56 10.67 14.09
C ASP A 138 2.68 9.65 14.38
N ASN A 139 2.62 8.51 13.69
CA ASN A 139 3.62 7.45 13.79
C ASN A 139 4.95 7.78 13.08
N ASP A 140 4.95 8.78 12.20
CA ASP A 140 6.15 9.23 11.45
C ASP A 140 6.94 10.31 12.21
N SER A 141 6.44 10.79 13.35
CA SER A 141 7.15 11.72 14.23
C SER A 141 8.44 11.10 14.76
N GLU A 142 9.49 11.91 14.88
CA GLU A 142 10.85 11.50 15.29
C GLU A 142 10.91 10.72 16.63
N THR A 143 9.82 10.70 17.40
CA THR A 143 9.68 9.99 18.67
C THR A 143 9.47 8.49 18.52
N GLY A 144 9.16 7.97 17.32
CA GLY A 144 9.07 6.52 17.07
C GLY A 144 8.10 5.80 18.00
N THR A 145 6.92 6.39 18.22
CA THR A 145 5.99 5.90 19.22
C THR A 145 5.25 4.67 18.70
N VAL A 146 5.29 3.56 19.44
CA VAL A 146 4.51 2.35 19.10
C VAL A 146 3.02 2.70 19.04
N MET A 147 2.40 2.47 17.89
CA MET A 147 0.97 2.65 17.68
C MET A 147 0.23 1.33 17.85
N LEU A 148 -0.69 1.28 18.81
CA LEU A 148 -1.64 0.19 18.96
C LEU A 148 -2.84 0.45 18.04
N LEU A 149 -3.05 -0.45 17.08
CA LEU A 149 -4.22 -0.42 16.21
C LEU A 149 -5.43 -1.01 16.94
N GLY A 150 -6.50 -0.22 17.06
CA GLY A 150 -7.83 -0.66 17.45
C GLY A 150 -8.80 -0.60 16.26
N LYS A 151 -10.02 -1.11 16.46
CA LYS A 151 -11.06 -1.13 15.41
C LYS A 151 -11.37 0.27 14.84
N ASN A 152 -11.31 1.31 15.69
CA ASN A 152 -11.78 2.65 15.35
C ASN A 152 -10.66 3.71 15.45
N GLY A 153 -9.39 3.31 15.45
CA GLY A 153 -8.27 4.26 15.51
C GLY A 153 -7.03 3.70 16.17
N TYR A 154 -6.04 4.58 16.33
CA TYR A 154 -4.74 4.24 16.87
C TYR A 154 -4.51 4.90 18.22
N LEU A 155 -3.81 4.21 19.11
CA LEU A 155 -3.32 4.75 20.38
C LEU A 155 -1.80 4.68 20.43
N CYS A 156 -1.14 5.80 20.68
CA CYS A 156 0.30 5.79 20.90
C CYS A 156 0.62 5.24 22.31
N GLY A 157 1.77 4.59 22.45
CA GLY A 157 2.21 3.98 23.70
C GLY A 157 2.27 4.95 24.88
N ASP A 158 2.52 6.24 24.64
CA ASP A 158 2.54 7.25 25.71
C ASP A 158 1.13 7.57 26.22
N CYS A 159 0.14 7.72 25.32
CA CYS A 159 -1.25 7.86 25.73
C CYS A 159 -1.75 6.61 26.46
N VAL A 160 -1.32 5.41 26.07
CA VAL A 160 -1.66 4.17 26.78
C VAL A 160 -1.13 4.20 28.22
N LYS A 161 0.13 4.59 28.43
CA LYS A 161 0.71 4.72 29.77
C LYS A 161 -0.06 5.74 30.61
N SER A 162 -0.33 6.93 30.06
CA SER A 162 -1.07 7.98 30.77
C SER A 162 -2.50 7.54 31.11
N CYS A 163 -3.20 6.83 30.22
CA CYS A 163 -4.50 6.27 30.54
C CYS A 163 -4.42 5.21 31.66
N TYR A 164 -3.41 4.35 31.65
CA TYR A 164 -3.23 3.33 32.68
C TYR A 164 -2.99 3.94 34.07
N GLU A 165 -2.19 5.00 34.16
CA GLU A 165 -1.94 5.73 35.41
C GLU A 165 -3.25 6.30 35.98
N VAL A 166 -4.05 6.99 35.15
CA VAL A 166 -5.34 7.56 35.57
C VAL A 166 -6.32 6.49 36.04
N VAL A 167 -6.43 5.37 35.31
CA VAL A 167 -7.35 4.28 35.69
C VAL A 167 -6.91 3.64 37.01
N SER A 168 -5.61 3.42 37.21
CA SER A 168 -5.07 2.82 38.44
C SER A 168 -5.32 3.69 39.67
N GLU A 169 -5.26 5.02 39.52
CA GLU A 169 -5.61 5.96 40.60
C GLU A 169 -7.09 5.87 40.96
N ILE A 170 -7.99 5.80 39.97
CA ILE A 170 -9.43 5.67 40.19
C ILE A 170 -9.77 4.36 40.93
N GLU A 171 -9.19 3.22 40.52
CA GLU A 171 -9.45 1.92 41.17
C GLU A 171 -8.88 1.81 42.58
N SER A 172 -7.92 2.69 42.94
CA SER A 172 -7.32 2.75 44.26
C SER A 172 -8.06 3.69 45.24
N SER A 173 -9.13 4.34 44.78
CA SER A 173 -9.95 5.31 45.55
C SER A 173 -11.37 4.80 45.82
#